data_AF-A0A933MCM7-F1
#
_entry.id   AF-A0A933MCM7-F1
#
_cell.length_a   1.000
_cell.length_b   1.000
_cell.length_c   1.000
_cell.angle_alpha   90.00
_cell.angle_beta   90.00
_cell.angle_gamma   90.00
#
_symmetry.space_group_name_H-M   'P 1'
#
loop_
_entity.id
_entity.type
_entity.pdbx_description
1 polymer ?
#
loop_
_entity_poly.entity_id
_entity_poly.type
_entity_poly.pdbx_seq_one_letter_code
_entity_poly.pdbx_strand_id
1 'polypeptide(L)'
;MTAGRDGAGRTQEWCSRQARRLGWFLSDDDPLEPRYDPAHLAGTLIVCMAAAGGLYWLLWTLLVFEGGIFPKIAAASAVLLTGKTLRDYGYEGRPEAMGVFDGWTSNVAALLLSLLLLVALMRLYRAGAKPRP
;
A
#
# COMPACT_ATOMS: atom_id res chain seq x y z
N MET A 1 -14.90 54.68 30.92
CA MET A 1 -14.69 53.24 31.16
C MET A 1 -15.89 52.46 30.62
N THR A 2 -15.89 52.12 29.33
CA THR A 2 -16.97 51.35 28.68
C THR A 2 -16.32 50.33 27.74
N ALA A 3 -15.70 49.30 28.32
CA ALA A 3 -14.95 48.28 27.58
C ALA A 3 -15.46 46.85 27.82
N GLY A 4 -16.71 46.70 28.27
CA GLY A 4 -17.22 45.41 28.77
C GLY A 4 -18.40 44.77 28.01
N ARG A 5 -19.14 45.49 27.16
CA ARG A 5 -20.39 44.96 26.54
C ARG A 5 -20.23 44.42 25.12
N ASP A 6 -19.23 44.86 24.37
CA ASP A 6 -19.07 44.47 22.95
C ASP A 6 -18.30 43.16 22.74
N GLY A 7 -17.71 42.60 23.81
CA GLY A 7 -16.96 41.34 23.75
C GLY A 7 -17.85 40.10 23.78
N ALA A 8 -18.92 40.13 24.58
CA ALA A 8 -19.80 38.98 24.83
C ALA A 8 -20.63 38.59 23.59
N GLY A 9 -21.15 39.58 22.84
CA GLY A 9 -21.91 39.32 21.62
C GLY A 9 -21.05 38.69 20.52
N ARG A 10 -19.80 39.13 20.37
CA ARG A 10 -18.86 38.61 19.36
C ARG A 10 -18.42 37.18 19.66
N THR A 11 -18.25 36.82 20.93
CA THR A 11 -17.90 35.44 21.33
C THR A 11 -19.07 34.48 21.14
N GLN A 12 -20.30 34.92 21.44
CA GLN A 12 -21.50 34.13 21.20
C GLN A 12 -21.78 33.92 19.71
N GLU A 13 -21.55 34.95 18.88
CA GLU A 13 -21.65 34.83 17.43
C GLU A 13 -20.59 33.89 16.85
N TRP A 14 -19.36 33.94 17.37
CA TRP A 14 -18.29 33.05 16.94
C TRP A 14 -18.57 31.59 17.31
N CYS A 15 -19.01 31.34 18.55
CA CYS A 15 -19.39 30.00 19.01
C CYS A 15 -20.58 29.43 18.23
N SER A 16 -21.60 30.25 17.94
CA SER A 16 -22.76 29.80 17.17
C SER A 16 -22.42 29.54 15.69
N ARG A 17 -21.50 30.30 15.08
CA ARG A 17 -20.99 30.02 13.73
C ARG A 17 -20.13 28.75 13.69
N GLN A 18 -19.31 28.51 14.70
CA GLN A 18 -18.54 27.27 14.81
C GLN A 18 -19.43 26.06 15.08
N ALA A 19 -20.42 26.19 15.98
CA ALA A 19 -21.41 25.16 16.23
C ALA A 19 -22.24 24.84 14.98
N ARG A 20 -22.55 25.83 14.14
CA ARG A 20 -23.22 25.61 12.84
C ARG A 20 -22.34 24.89 11.82
N ARG A 21 -21.03 25.19 11.79
CA ARG A 21 -20.07 24.49 10.92
C ARG A 21 -19.81 23.05 11.36
N LEU A 22 -19.74 22.81 12.67
CA LEU A 22 -19.62 21.47 13.25
C LEU A 22 -20.94 20.68 13.11
N GLY A 23 -22.07 21.37 13.24
CA GLY A 23 -23.40 20.80 12.98
C GLY A 23 -23.57 20.36 11.53
N TRP A 24 -22.88 20.97 10.56
CA TRP A 24 -22.88 20.51 9.17
C TRP A 24 -22.09 19.21 8.95
N PHE A 25 -21.16 18.87 9.85
CA PHE A 25 -20.45 17.57 9.85
C PHE A 25 -21.20 16.47 10.62
N LEU A 26 -22.19 16.85 11.44
CA LEU A 26 -22.88 15.99 12.41
C LEU A 26 -24.40 16.03 12.28
N SER A 27 -24.96 16.69 11.25
CA SER A 27 -26.41 16.79 11.06
C SER A 27 -26.95 15.47 10.53
N ASP A 28 -27.82 14.87 11.33
CA ASP A 28 -28.33 13.49 11.23
C ASP A 28 -29.71 13.44 10.53
N ASP A 29 -30.00 14.36 9.60
CA ASP A 29 -31.39 14.67 9.19
C ASP A 29 -31.74 14.41 7.70
N ASP A 30 -30.89 13.75 6.91
CA ASP A 30 -31.31 13.20 5.62
C ASP A 30 -31.46 11.66 5.69
N PRO A 31 -32.69 11.12 5.75
CA PRO A 31 -32.93 9.68 5.83
C PRO A 31 -32.53 8.91 4.55
N LEU A 32 -32.17 9.61 3.47
CA LEU A 32 -31.60 9.04 2.25
C LEU A 32 -30.07 9.14 2.19
N GLU A 33 -29.44 9.84 3.14
CA GLU A 33 -27.99 9.92 3.20
C GLU A 33 -27.42 8.58 3.68
N PRO A 34 -26.47 7.98 2.94
CA PRO A 34 -25.79 6.77 3.40
C PRO A 34 -25.13 7.05 4.74
N ARG A 35 -25.67 6.47 5.84
CA ARG A 35 -25.09 6.59 7.18
C ARG A 35 -23.63 6.15 7.16
N TYR A 36 -22.75 7.10 7.40
CA TYR A 36 -21.32 6.87 7.42
C TYR A 36 -20.91 6.22 8.75
N ASP A 37 -20.58 4.93 8.75
CA ASP A 37 -20.09 4.24 9.94
C ASP A 37 -18.59 4.57 10.15
N PRO A 38 -18.21 5.29 11.22
CA PRO A 38 -16.81 5.63 11.48
C PRO A 38 -15.92 4.39 11.63
N ALA A 39 -16.46 3.26 12.09
CA ALA A 39 -15.72 2.00 12.17
C ALA A 39 -15.39 1.47 10.76
N HIS A 40 -16.30 1.62 9.80
CA HIS A 40 -16.07 1.22 8.41
C HIS A 40 -14.97 2.05 7.74
N LEU A 41 -14.94 3.36 7.97
CA LEU A 41 -13.85 4.21 7.49
C LEU A 41 -12.51 3.83 8.12
N ALA A 42 -12.46 3.69 9.44
CA ALA A 42 -11.24 3.31 10.15
C ALA A 42 -10.72 1.96 9.63
N GLY A 43 -11.61 0.97 9.47
CA GLY A 43 -11.27 -0.33 8.90
C GLY A 43 -10.71 -0.23 7.48
N THR A 44 -11.37 0.55 6.62
CA THR A 44 -10.91 0.76 5.24
C THR A 44 -9.52 1.40 5.19
N LEU A 45 -9.27 2.41 6.03
CA LEU A 45 -7.97 3.07 6.12
C LEU A 45 -6.86 2.09 6.54
N ILE A 46 -7.11 1.27 7.57
CA ILE A 46 -6.15 0.26 8.04
C ILE A 46 -5.84 -0.75 6.94
N VAL A 47 -6.86 -1.25 6.25
CA VAL A 47 -6.69 -2.20 5.14
C VAL A 47 -5.86 -1.58 4.01
N CYS A 48 -6.16 -0.33 3.63
CA CYS A 48 -5.39 0.39 2.61
C CYS A 48 -3.92 0.57 3.00
N MET A 49 -3.65 0.95 4.25
CA MET A 49 -2.29 1.11 4.76
C MET A 49 -1.53 -0.22 4.80
N ALA A 50 -2.17 -1.29 5.27
CA ALA A 50 -1.58 -2.63 5.27
C ALA A 50 -1.29 -3.12 3.84
N ALA A 51 -2.20 -2.88 2.90
CA ALA A 51 -2.00 -3.22 1.50
C ALA A 51 -0.84 -2.44 0.87
N ALA A 52 -0.76 -1.13 1.11
CA ALA A 52 0.34 -0.29 0.62
C ALA A 52 1.69 -0.72 1.21
N GLY A 53 1.75 -0.97 2.52
CA GLY A 53 2.96 -1.45 3.19
C GLY A 53 3.40 -2.84 2.70
N GLY A 54 2.45 -3.76 2.53
CA GLY A 54 2.71 -5.10 1.99
C GLY A 54 3.21 -5.04 0.55
N LEU A 55 2.60 -4.21 -0.30
CA LEU A 55 3.05 -4.03 -1.69
C LEU A 55 4.44 -3.41 -1.76
N TYR A 56 4.71 -2.39 -0.94
CA TYR A 56 6.04 -1.80 -0.81
C TYR A 56 7.07 -2.87 -0.41
N TRP A 57 6.78 -3.66 0.61
CA TRP A 57 7.70 -4.69 1.11
C TRP A 57 7.97 -5.77 0.04
N LEU A 58 6.95 -6.21 -0.69
CA LEU A 58 7.10 -7.17 -1.80
C LEU A 58 7.96 -6.59 -2.92
N LEU A 59 7.68 -5.37 -3.37
CA LEU A 59 8.44 -4.73 -4.46
C LEU A 59 9.87 -4.43 -4.06
N TRP A 60 10.09 -3.96 -2.82
CA TRP A 60 11.44 -3.73 -2.30
C TRP A 60 12.22 -5.04 -2.19
N THR A 61 11.58 -6.11 -1.69
CA THR A 61 12.21 -7.44 -1.63
C THR A 61 12.51 -7.98 -3.02
N LEU A 62 11.67 -7.72 -4.01
CA LEU A 62 11.89 -8.18 -5.38
C LEU A 62 12.99 -7.40 -6.11
N LEU A 63 13.02 -6.08 -5.93
CA LEU A 63 13.81 -5.16 -6.77
C LEU A 63 15.10 -4.65 -6.10
N VAL A 64 15.19 -4.65 -4.78
CA VAL A 64 16.27 -4.00 -4.03
C VAL A 64 17.00 -4.96 -3.09
N PHE A 65 16.28 -5.82 -2.37
CA PHE A 65 16.87 -6.74 -1.41
C PHE A 65 17.93 -7.64 -2.06
N GLU A 66 19.13 -7.66 -1.46
CA GLU A 66 20.31 -8.40 -1.91
C GLU A 66 20.64 -8.19 -3.40
N GLY A 67 20.51 -6.94 -3.86
CA GLY A 67 20.79 -6.53 -5.24
C GLY A 67 19.63 -6.75 -6.21
N GLY A 68 18.49 -7.28 -5.74
CA GLY A 68 17.28 -7.45 -6.52
C GLY A 68 17.36 -8.53 -7.60
N ILE A 69 16.26 -8.69 -8.33
CA ILE A 69 16.11 -9.78 -9.31
C ILE A 69 16.79 -9.52 -10.66
N PHE A 70 17.00 -8.26 -11.06
CA PHE A 70 17.54 -7.96 -12.40
C PHE A 70 18.98 -8.48 -12.61
N PRO A 71 19.95 -8.25 -11.70
CA PRO A 71 21.30 -8.80 -11.86
C PRO A 71 21.30 -10.33 -11.88
N LYS A 72 20.40 -10.95 -11.11
CA LYS A 72 20.22 -12.40 -11.05
C LYS A 72 19.70 -12.97 -12.36
N ILE A 73 18.71 -12.33 -12.99
CA ILE A 73 18.21 -12.71 -14.31
C ILE A 73 19.30 -12.56 -15.37
N ALA A 74 20.07 -11.47 -15.33
CA ALA A 74 21.18 -11.24 -16.25
C ALA A 74 22.30 -12.28 -16.08
N ALA A 75 22.65 -12.63 -14.85
CA ALA A 75 23.63 -13.68 -14.57
C ALA A 75 23.12 -15.05 -15.00
N ALA A 76 21.87 -15.39 -14.68
CA ALA A 76 21.25 -16.66 -15.07
C ALA A 76 21.18 -16.81 -16.60
N SER A 77 20.76 -15.77 -17.32
CA SER A 77 20.71 -15.81 -18.78
C SER A 77 22.10 -15.90 -19.40
N ALA A 78 23.10 -15.23 -18.83
CA ALA A 78 24.48 -15.36 -19.27
C ALA A 78 25.01 -16.79 -19.05
N VAL A 79 24.76 -17.42 -17.91
CA VAL A 79 25.19 -18.81 -17.67
C VAL A 79 24.48 -19.80 -18.61
N LEU A 80 23.23 -19.54 -18.96
CA LEU A 80 22.45 -20.42 -19.85
C LEU A 80 22.81 -20.24 -21.33
N LEU A 81 23.09 -19.01 -21.77
CA LEU A 81 23.28 -18.66 -23.19
C LEU A 81 24.75 -18.47 -23.57
N THR A 82 25.64 -18.30 -22.59
CA THR A 82 27.08 -18.17 -22.80
C THR A 82 27.80 -19.25 -22.00
N GLY A 83 29.04 -19.58 -22.37
CA GLY A 83 29.87 -20.55 -21.63
C GLY A 83 30.32 -20.09 -20.24
N LYS A 84 29.68 -19.08 -19.65
CA LYS A 84 29.96 -18.60 -18.30
C LYS A 84 29.42 -19.59 -17.28
N THR A 85 30.12 -19.69 -16.17
CA THR A 85 29.77 -20.57 -15.05
C THR A 85 29.24 -19.77 -13.88
N LEU A 86 28.58 -20.45 -12.94
CA LEU A 86 28.11 -19.82 -11.70
C LEU A 86 29.27 -19.20 -10.89
N ARG A 87 30.48 -19.78 -10.99
CA ARG A 87 31.69 -19.27 -10.32
C ARG A 87 32.10 -17.88 -10.80
N ASP A 88 31.86 -17.56 -12.06
CA ASP A 88 32.13 -16.24 -12.63
C ASP A 88 31.25 -15.13 -12.02
N TYR A 89 30.19 -15.52 -11.31
CA TYR A 89 29.26 -14.66 -10.60
C TYR A 89 29.39 -14.76 -9.06
N GLY A 90 30.50 -15.33 -8.58
CA GLY A 90 30.82 -15.40 -7.15
C GLY A 90 30.24 -16.61 -6.41
N TYR A 91 29.69 -17.60 -7.13
CA TYR A 91 29.21 -18.84 -6.50
C TYR A 91 30.37 -19.77 -6.15
N GLU A 92 30.67 -19.93 -4.87
CA GLU A 92 31.79 -20.77 -4.40
C GLU A 92 31.40 -22.24 -4.12
N GLY A 93 30.17 -22.64 -4.47
CA GLY A 93 29.66 -23.99 -4.18
C GLY A 93 29.12 -24.17 -2.77
N ARG A 94 29.03 -23.08 -1.99
CA ARG A 94 28.47 -23.06 -0.63
C ARG A 94 27.21 -22.18 -0.60
N PRO A 95 26.19 -22.54 0.18
CA PRO A 95 24.95 -21.75 0.27
C PRO A 95 25.16 -20.36 0.89
N GLU A 96 26.21 -20.18 1.69
CA GLU A 96 26.56 -18.89 2.30
C GLU A 96 27.26 -17.91 1.33
N ALA A 97 27.70 -18.41 0.17
CA ALA A 97 28.50 -17.68 -0.80
C ALA A 97 27.90 -17.85 -2.19
N MET A 98 26.68 -17.33 -2.38
CA MET A 98 26.01 -17.38 -3.68
C MET A 98 26.32 -16.19 -4.59
N GLY A 99 27.04 -15.19 -4.08
CA GLY A 99 27.51 -14.04 -4.86
C GLY A 99 26.32 -13.25 -5.40
N VAL A 100 26.23 -13.09 -6.72
CA VAL A 100 25.11 -12.36 -7.36
C VAL A 100 23.74 -13.01 -7.06
N PHE A 101 23.72 -14.31 -6.74
CA PHE A 101 22.50 -15.06 -6.46
C PHE A 101 22.06 -15.02 -4.99
N ASP A 102 22.76 -14.30 -4.11
CA ASP A 102 22.32 -14.11 -2.72
C ASP A 102 20.89 -13.55 -2.69
N GLY A 103 20.02 -14.21 -1.93
CA GLY A 103 18.64 -13.74 -1.74
C GLY A 103 17.69 -14.13 -2.86
N TRP A 104 18.14 -14.99 -3.79
CA TRP A 104 17.33 -15.50 -4.90
C TRP A 104 15.98 -16.07 -4.44
N THR A 105 15.97 -16.85 -3.35
CA THR A 105 14.73 -17.44 -2.81
C THR A 105 13.74 -16.37 -2.37
N SER A 106 14.20 -15.33 -1.70
CA SER A 106 13.38 -14.18 -1.27
C SER A 106 12.86 -13.38 -2.47
N ASN A 107 13.70 -13.10 -3.47
CA ASN A 107 13.25 -12.41 -4.68
C ASN A 107 12.20 -13.25 -5.44
N VAL A 108 12.40 -14.57 -5.57
CA VAL A 108 11.44 -15.47 -6.24
C VAL A 108 10.13 -15.55 -5.46
N ALA A 109 10.18 -15.69 -4.14
CA ALA A 109 8.98 -15.68 -3.29
C ALA A 109 8.20 -14.37 -3.44
N ALA A 110 8.90 -13.22 -3.41
CA ALA A 110 8.30 -11.91 -3.61
C ALA A 110 7.66 -11.77 -5.01
N LEU A 111 8.29 -12.30 -6.05
CA LEU A 111 7.72 -12.34 -7.41
C LEU A 111 6.43 -13.15 -7.44
N LEU A 112 6.44 -14.37 -6.90
CA LEU A 112 5.28 -15.26 -6.89
C LEU A 112 4.10 -14.65 -6.11
N LEU A 113 4.36 -14.06 -4.94
CA LEU A 113 3.34 -13.38 -4.16
C LEU A 113 2.78 -12.15 -4.88
N SER A 114 3.64 -11.38 -5.56
CA SER A 114 3.20 -10.23 -6.37
C SER A 114 2.32 -10.66 -7.55
N LEU A 115 2.68 -11.76 -8.23
CA LEU A 115 1.87 -12.32 -9.32
C LEU A 115 0.54 -12.86 -8.81
N LEU A 116 0.54 -13.55 -7.65
CA LEU A 116 -0.69 -14.03 -7.02
C LEU A 116 -1.63 -12.87 -6.67
N LEU A 117 -1.10 -11.80 -6.09
CA LEU A 117 -1.86 -10.59 -5.77
C LEU A 117 -2.45 -9.96 -7.04
N LEU A 118 -1.65 -9.84 -8.11
CA LEU A 118 -2.12 -9.31 -9.39
C LEU A 118 -3.26 -10.17 -9.97
N VAL A 119 -3.13 -11.50 -9.94
CA VAL A 119 -4.17 -12.43 -10.41
C VAL A 119 -5.44 -12.31 -9.56
N ALA A 120 -5.31 -12.19 -8.24
CA ALA A 120 -6.45 -11.99 -7.34
C ALA A 120 -7.19 -10.69 -7.65
N LEU A 121 -6.45 -9.58 -7.83
CA LEU A 121 -7.03 -8.28 -8.20
C LEU A 121 -7.70 -8.31 -9.57
N MET A 122 -7.08 -8.94 -10.57
CA MET A 122 -7.69 -9.12 -11.89
C MET A 122 -8.99 -9.92 -11.83
N ARG A 123 -9.03 -10.98 -11.01
CA ARG A 123 -10.25 -11.77 -10.79
C ARG A 123 -11.35 -10.94 -10.12
N LEU A 124 -11.01 -10.17 -9.09
CA LEU A 124 -11.96 -9.30 -8.40
C LEU A 124 -12.52 -8.23 -9.34
N TYR A 125 -11.66 -7.56 -10.11
CA TYR A 125 -12.06 -6.55 -11.09
C TYR A 125 -13.02 -7.11 -12.14
N ARG A 126 -12.69 -8.28 -12.71
CA ARG A 126 -13.56 -8.96 -13.68
C ARG A 126 -14.89 -9.43 -13.08
N ALA A 127 -14.90 -9.84 -11.81
CA ALA A 127 -16.12 -10.21 -11.11
C ALA A 127 -17.04 -9.00 -10.89
N GLY A 128 -16.47 -7.84 -10.54
CA GLY A 128 -17.22 -6.59 -10.38
C GLY A 128 -17.73 -6.00 -11.69
N ALA A 129 -17.08 -6.28 -12.81
CA ALA A 129 -17.46 -5.78 -14.14
C ALA A 129 -18.63 -6.53 -14.81
N LYS A 130 -19.08 -7.67 -14.25
CA LYS A 130 -20.28 -8.34 -14.77
C LYS A 130 -21.51 -7.50 -14.43
N PRO A 131 -22.36 -7.12 -15.41
CA PRO A 131 -23.65 -6.51 -15.11
C PRO A 131 -24.45 -7.47 -14.24
N ARG A 132 -24.94 -6.97 -13.10
CA ARG A 132 -25.89 -7.72 -12.27
C ARG A 132 -27.20 -7.83 -13.07
N PRO A 133 -27.81 -9.03 -13.18
CA PRO A 133 -29.08 -9.20 -13.86
C PRO A 133 -30.19 -8.38 -13.19
#